data_AF-A0A2J0KXB9-F1
#
_entry.id   AF-A0A2J0KXB9-F1
#
_cell.length_a   1.000
_cell.length_b   1.000
_cell.length_c   1.000
_cell.angle_alpha   90.00
_cell.angle_beta   90.00
_cell.angle_gamma   90.00
#
_symmetry.space_group_name_H-M   'P 1'
#
loop_
_entity.id
_entity.type
_entity.pdbx_description
1 polymer ?
#
loop_
_entity_poly.entity_id
_entity_poly.type
_entity_poly.pdbx_seq_one_letter_code
_entity_poly.pdbx_strand_id
1 'polypeptide(L)' 'MLEKITMSEKNKMDVSIFKAYDVRGLYPSQINQDTAYNIGQTLVSYTGAKKIIVGMDMRQSSPELENSLI' A
#
# COMPACT_ATOMS: atom_id res chain seq x y z
N MET A 1 -18.45 19.65 -6.53
CA MET A 1 -18.57 19.40 -5.07
C MET A 1 -18.97 17.96 -4.77
N LEU A 2 -19.85 17.36 -5.58
CA LEU A 2 -20.26 15.95 -5.44
C LEU A 2 -19.15 14.94 -5.79
N GLU A 3 -18.26 15.23 -6.73
CA GLU A 3 -17.16 14.32 -7.10
C GLU A 3 -16.13 14.09 -5.98
N LYS A 4 -15.90 15.10 -5.12
CA LYS A 4 -14.95 15.00 -4.00
C LYS A 4 -15.44 14.06 -2.90
N ILE A 5 -16.76 13.93 -2.74
CA ILE A 5 -17.36 13.04 -1.73
C ILE A 5 -17.19 11.58 -2.17
N THR A 6 -17.38 11.27 -3.45
CA THR A 6 -17.21 9.92 -4.00
C THR A 6 -15.75 9.44 -3.99
N MET A 7 -14.78 10.34 -4.15
CA MET A 7 -13.34 10.03 -4.03
C MET A 7 -12.91 9.76 -2.58
N SER A 8 -13.60 10.33 -1.59
CA SER A 8 -13.32 10.09 -0.17
C SER A 8 -13.73 8.68 0.29
N GLU A 9 -14.77 8.08 -0.30
CA GLU A 9 -15.21 6.73 0.05
C GLU A 9 -14.42 5.64 -0.70
N LYS A 10 -13.91 5.93 -1.90
CA LYS A 10 -13.11 5.00 -2.70
C LYS A 10 -11.70 4.74 -2.15
N ASN A 11 -11.21 5.54 -1.22
CA ASN A 11 -9.83 5.45 -0.71
C ASN A 11 -9.73 4.86 0.70
N LYS A 12 -10.74 4.11 1.13
CA LYS A 12 -10.67 3.36 2.38
C LYS A 12 -9.88 2.08 2.14
N MET A 13 -8.63 2.04 2.64
CA MET A 13 -7.81 0.84 2.65
C MET A 13 -8.58 -0.29 3.33
N ASP A 14 -8.68 -1.43 2.65
CA ASP A 14 -9.32 -2.63 3.20
C ASP A 14 -8.46 -3.19 4.33
N VAL A 15 -8.87 -2.97 5.58
CA VAL A 15 -8.13 -3.44 6.76
C VAL A 15 -8.01 -4.96 6.83
N SER A 16 -8.79 -5.71 6.06
CA SER A 16 -8.70 -7.16 6.02
C SER A 16 -7.39 -7.65 5.40
N ILE A 17 -6.63 -6.79 4.71
CA ILE A 17 -5.31 -7.14 4.16
C ILE A 17 -4.26 -7.38 5.26
N PHE A 18 -4.45 -6.82 6.46
CA PHE A 18 -3.53 -7.02 7.58
C PHE A 18 -3.80 -8.36 8.25
N LYS A 19 -2.90 -9.31 8.06
CA LYS A 19 -2.91 -10.61 8.75
C LYS A 19 -1.97 -10.56 9.95
N ALA A 20 -1.95 -11.63 10.74
CA ALA A 20 -1.16 -11.69 11.96
C ALA A 20 0.36 -11.50 11.73
N TYR A 21 0.87 -11.85 10.54
CA TYR A 21 2.31 -11.85 10.25
C TYR A 21 2.71 -10.98 9.06
N ASP A 22 1.78 -10.67 8.16
CA ASP A 22 2.06 -9.96 6.93
C ASP A 22 0.82 -9.25 6.36
N VAL A 23 1.06 -8.42 5.35
CA VAL A 23 0.02 -7.75 4.57
C VAL A 23 -0.24 -8.58 3.31
N ARG A 24 -1.44 -9.13 3.16
CA ARG A 24 -1.86 -9.95 2.02
C ARG A 24 -3.25 -9.57 1.53
N GLY A 25 -3.37 -9.39 0.22
CA GLY A 25 -4.63 -9.12 -0.45
C GLY A 25 -4.51 -9.37 -1.96
N LEU A 26 -5.63 -9.23 -2.66
CA LEU A 26 -5.70 -9.37 -4.10
C LEU A 26 -5.23 -8.09 -4.82
N TYR A 27 -4.34 -8.24 -5.80
CA TYR A 27 -3.98 -7.16 -6.72
C TYR A 27 -4.91 -7.16 -7.94
N PRO A 28 -5.44 -6.02 -8.42
CA PRO A 28 -5.28 -4.65 -7.91
C PRO A 28 -6.42 -4.19 -6.96
N SER A 29 -7.35 -5.08 -6.58
CA SER A 29 -8.60 -4.68 -5.90
C SER A 29 -8.43 -4.33 -4.41
N GLN A 30 -7.55 -5.03 -3.71
CA GLN A 30 -7.29 -4.82 -2.27
C GLN A 30 -5.90 -4.25 -2.01
N ILE A 31 -4.91 -4.65 -2.82
CA ILE A 31 -3.57 -4.07 -2.82
C ILE A 31 -3.34 -3.42 -4.18
N ASN A 32 -2.97 -2.15 -4.17
CA ASN A 32 -2.67 -1.31 -5.32
C ASN A 32 -1.64 -0.23 -4.95
N GLN A 33 -1.34 0.66 -5.90
CA GLN A 33 -0.38 1.76 -5.73
C GLN A 33 -0.69 2.64 -4.51
N ASP A 34 -1.94 3.07 -4.34
CA ASP A 34 -2.34 3.94 -3.22
C ASP A 34 -2.15 3.24 -1.87
N THR A 35 -2.50 1.96 -1.78
CA THR A 35 -2.29 1.19 -0.54
C THR A 35 -0.81 0.98 -0.24
N ALA A 36 0.02 0.73 -1.26
CA ALA A 36 1.45 0.52 -1.12
C ALA A 36 2.15 1.80 -0.62
N TYR A 37 1.81 2.95 -1.20
CA TYR A 37 2.31 4.26 -0.78
C TYR A 37 1.98 4.58 0.68
N ASN A 38 0.71 4.36 1.07
CA ASN A 38 0.26 4.61 2.44
C ASN A 38 0.98 3.69 3.45
N ILE A 39 1.23 2.43 3.10
CA ILE A 39 2.00 1.50 3.95
C ILE A 39 3.45 1.98 4.09
N GLY A 40 4.10 2.35 2.98
CA GLY A 40 5.49 2.86 2.98
C GLY A 40 5.64 4.12 3.85
N GLN A 41 4.77 5.10 3.66
CA GLN A 41 4.76 6.33 4.47
C GLN A 41 4.56 6.00 5.97
N THR A 42 3.57 5.18 6.29
CA THR A 42 3.28 4.81 7.69
C THR A 42 4.44 4.06 8.31
N LEU A 43 5.10 3.17 7.57
CA LEU A 43 6.27 2.43 8.04
C LEU A 43 7.40 3.37 8.46
N VAL A 44 7.69 4.41 7.66
CA VAL A 44 8.71 5.42 8.01
C VAL A 44 8.28 6.24 9.22
N SER A 45 7.02 6.71 9.25
CA SER A 45 6.51 7.50 10.38
C SER A 45 6.49 6.70 11.69
N TYR A 46 6.20 5.40 11.62
CA TYR A 46 6.14 4.52 12.79
C TYR A 46 7.52 4.11 13.29
N THR A 47 8.43 3.73 12.38
CA THR A 47 9.76 3.23 12.76
C THR A 47 10.79 4.33 12.95
N GLY A 48 10.61 5.50 12.34
CA GLY A 48 11.63 6.56 12.27
C GLY A 48 12.86 6.17 11.45
N ALA A 49 12.77 5.11 10.63
CA ALA A 49 13.90 4.60 9.86
C ALA A 49 14.33 5.61 8.78
N LYS A 50 15.64 5.89 8.73
CA LYS A 50 16.24 6.76 7.69
C LYS A 50 16.60 6.00 6.41
N LYS A 51 16.69 4.68 6.49
CA LYS A 51 17.03 3.78 5.39
C LYS A 51 16.23 2.49 5.58
N ILE A 52 15.56 2.06 4.52
CA ILE A 52 14.78 0.82 4.48
C ILE A 52 15.23 0.05 3.24
N ILE A 53 15.42 -1.26 3.39
CA ILE A 53 15.70 -2.15 2.26
C ILE A 53 14.35 -2.61 1.71
N VAL A 54 14.15 -2.40 0.42
CA VAL A 54 12.98 -2.89 -0.32
C VAL A 54 13.43 -4.07 -1.17
N GLY A 55 12.62 -5.13 -1.17
CA GLY A 55 12.84 -6.31 -2.00
C GLY A 55 11.51 -6.82 -2.50
N MET A 56 11.51 -7.39 -3.71
CA MET A 56 10.31 -7.90 -4.34
C MET A 56 10.50 -9.31 -4.91
N ASP A 57 9.37 -10.01 -5.07
CA ASP A 57 9.29 -11.28 -5.77
C ASP A 57 9.10 -11.07 -7.29
N MET A 58 9.29 -12.11 -8.11
CA MET A 58 9.21 -12.12 -9.57
C MET A 58 7.79 -11.93 -10.18
N ARG A 59 6.84 -11.38 -9.44
CA ARG A 59 5.47 -11.16 -9.93
C ARG A 59 5.40 -9.95 -10.86
N GLN A 60 4.49 -10.00 -11.84
CA GLN A 60 4.25 -8.87 -12.74
C GLN A 60 3.76 -7.61 -12.03
N SER A 61 3.03 -7.76 -10.93
CA SER A 61 2.57 -6.63 -10.10
C SER A 61 3.68 -6.05 -9.21
N SER A 62 4.79 -6.76 -9.02
CA SER A 62 5.82 -6.37 -8.07
C SER A 62 6.52 -5.06 -8.41
N PRO A 63 6.96 -4.79 -9.66
CA PRO A 63 7.67 -3.54 -9.98
C PRO A 63 6.81 -2.30 -9.74
N GLU A 64 5.50 -2.41 -9.97
CA GLU A 64 4.56 -1.30 -9.78
C GLU A 64 4.34 -0.99 -8.29
N LEU A 65 4.22 -2.04 -7.46
CA LEU A 65 4.09 -1.89 -6.01
C LEU A 65 5.40 -1.40 -5.36
N GLU A 66 6.55 -1.88 -5.85
CA GLU A 66 7.87 -1.42 -5.40
C GLU A 66 8.05 0.07 -5.67
N ASN A 67 7.78 0.53 -6.90
CA ASN A 67 7.87 1.94 -7.25
C ASN A 67 6.92 2.83 -6.44
N SER A 68 5.79 2.28 -5.99
CA SER A 68 4.82 3.03 -5.18
C SER A 68 5.21 3.08 -3.69
N LEU A 69 6.12 2.21 -3.23
CA LEU A 69 6.62 2.18 -1.85
C LEU A 69 7.76 3.18 -1.60
N ILE A 70 8.44 3.63 -2.65
CA ILE A 70 9.58 4.57 -2.64
C ILE A 70 9.08 5.98 -2.90
#